data_AF-A0A5N6S7L0-F1
#
_entry.id   AF-A0A5N6S7L0-F1
#
_cell.length_a   1.000
_cell.length_b   1.000
_cell.length_c   1.000
_cell.angle_alpha   90.00
_cell.angle_beta   90.00
_cell.angle_gamma   90.00
#
_symmetry.space_group_name_H-M   'P 1'
#
loop_
_entity.id
_entity.type
_entity.pdbx_description
1 polymer ?
#
loop_
_entity_poly.entity_id
_entity_poly.type
_entity_poly.pdbx_seq_one_letter_code
_entity_poly.pdbx_strand_id
1 'polypeptide(L)'
;METSSEDSFNQFLTLGVGSKPIMVGYESQILDLAANNPDAWKQVKDDIVIAYPTPTVWSTHVLIPTNAKGQKLLALLKKPETQKLAWERHGFRSANFTGASSITRFGVPGTLDQITAVAELPRNDAMQSLIEVLTKGTQQ
;
A
#
# COMPACT_ATOMS: atom_id res chain seq x y z
N MET A 1 2.65 15.13 -14.13
CA MET A 1 2.92 13.67 -14.25
C MET A 1 3.00 13.15 -12.84
N GLU A 2 2.35 12.02 -12.54
CA GLU A 2 2.37 11.44 -11.19
C GLU A 2 3.75 10.83 -10.94
N THR A 3 4.39 11.19 -9.84
CA THR A 3 5.75 10.73 -9.52
C THR A 3 5.77 9.69 -8.42
N SER A 4 4.66 9.52 -7.71
CA SER A 4 4.48 8.55 -6.63
C SER A 4 3.04 8.03 -6.57
N SER A 5 2.84 6.90 -5.88
CA SER A 5 1.49 6.40 -5.56
C SER A 5 0.70 7.38 -4.69
N GLU A 6 1.39 8.25 -3.94
CA GLU A 6 0.77 9.25 -3.09
C GLU A 6 0.17 10.39 -3.90
N ASP A 7 0.84 10.81 -4.98
CA ASP A 7 0.28 11.78 -5.93
C ASP A 7 -1.01 11.23 -6.56
N SER A 8 -0.97 9.96 -6.99
CA SER A 8 -2.12 9.23 -7.55
C SER A 8 -3.28 9.15 -6.58
N PHE A 9 -3.00 8.80 -5.32
CA PHE A 9 -3.97 8.69 -4.26
C PHE A 9 -4.63 10.04 -3.94
N ASN A 10 -3.84 11.10 -3.77
CA ASN A 10 -4.39 12.43 -3.51
C ASN A 10 -5.24 12.95 -4.68
N GLN A 11 -4.85 12.68 -5.92
CA GLN A 11 -5.67 13.03 -7.07
C GLN A 11 -6.97 12.23 -7.13
N PHE A 12 -6.94 10.93 -6.79
CA PHE A 12 -8.16 10.13 -6.68
C PHE A 12 -9.13 10.71 -5.65
N LEU A 13 -8.62 11.11 -4.48
CA LEU A 13 -9.44 11.70 -3.41
C LEU A 13 -10.02 13.08 -3.77
N THR A 14 -9.33 13.87 -4.61
CA THR A 14 -9.68 15.29 -4.81
C THR A 14 -10.31 15.61 -6.16
N LEU A 15 -9.97 14.89 -7.23
CA LEU A 15 -10.48 15.15 -8.58
C LEU A 15 -11.85 14.48 -8.83
N GLY A 16 -12.24 13.55 -7.97
CA GLY A 16 -13.52 12.86 -8.01
C GLY A 16 -13.67 11.89 -9.18
N VAL A 17 -14.84 11.23 -9.21
CA VAL A 17 -15.13 10.11 -10.11
C VAL A 17 -15.08 10.48 -11.61
N GLY A 18 -15.28 11.74 -11.96
CA GLY A 18 -15.24 12.21 -13.35
C GLY A 18 -13.82 12.23 -13.94
N SER A 19 -12.79 12.37 -13.10
CA SER A 19 -11.39 12.36 -13.53
C SER A 19 -10.71 11.03 -13.26
N LYS A 20 -10.90 10.47 -12.06
CA LYS A 20 -10.29 9.20 -11.63
C LYS A 20 -11.32 8.32 -10.92
N PRO A 21 -12.13 7.55 -11.66
CA PRO A 21 -13.16 6.71 -11.07
C PRO A 21 -12.60 5.50 -10.31
N ILE A 22 -11.40 5.03 -10.67
CA ILE A 22 -10.71 3.89 -10.06
C ILE A 22 -9.22 4.22 -9.98
N MET A 23 -8.58 3.78 -8.91
CA MET A 23 -7.12 3.76 -8.80
C MET A 23 -6.63 2.42 -8.26
N VAL A 24 -5.39 2.09 -8.60
CA VAL A 24 -4.64 1.02 -7.93
C VAL A 24 -3.71 1.70 -6.92
N GLY A 25 -3.85 1.35 -5.65
CA GLY A 25 -3.10 1.95 -4.54
C GLY A 25 -2.75 0.94 -3.46
N TYR A 26 -1.98 1.38 -2.46
CA TYR A 26 -1.66 0.54 -1.32
C TYR A 26 -2.77 0.59 -0.26
N GLU A 27 -3.05 -0.55 0.37
CA GLU A 27 -3.94 -0.62 1.54
C GLU A 27 -3.49 0.34 2.65
N SER A 28 -2.18 0.45 2.88
CA SER A 28 -1.64 1.33 3.91
C SER A 28 -2.01 2.81 3.71
N GLN A 29 -2.18 3.29 2.46
CA GLN A 29 -2.49 4.70 2.21
C GLN A 29 -3.88 5.09 2.75
N ILE A 30 -4.89 4.25 2.53
CA ILE A 30 -6.25 4.51 3.03
C ILE A 30 -6.34 4.28 4.54
N LEU A 31 -5.62 3.30 5.08
CA LEU A 31 -5.53 3.08 6.53
C LEU A 31 -4.82 4.25 7.24
N ASP A 32 -3.74 4.78 6.65
CA ASP A 32 -2.99 5.93 7.16
C ASP A 32 -3.85 7.20 7.13
N LEU A 33 -4.59 7.45 6.04
CA LEU A 33 -5.55 8.56 5.94
C LEU A 33 -6.58 8.49 7.09
N ALA A 34 -7.18 7.32 7.31
CA ALA A 34 -8.17 7.13 8.36
C ALA A 34 -7.59 7.33 9.78
N ALA A 35 -6.34 6.90 10.00
CA ALA A 35 -5.69 7.01 11.30
C ALA A 35 -5.14 8.42 11.61
N ASN A 36 -4.54 9.07 10.62
CA ASN A 36 -3.74 10.29 10.82
C ASN A 36 -4.39 11.55 10.27
N ASN A 37 -5.45 11.44 9.44
CA ASN A 37 -6.21 12.58 8.94
C ASN A 37 -7.73 12.32 8.99
N PRO A 38 -8.31 12.21 10.21
CA PRO A 38 -9.69 11.76 10.39
C PRO A 38 -10.72 12.71 9.80
N ASP A 39 -10.43 14.00 9.68
CA ASP A 39 -11.35 14.96 9.08
C ASP A 39 -11.41 14.82 7.56
N ALA A 40 -10.27 14.55 6.90
CA ALA A 40 -10.27 14.18 5.49
C ALA A 40 -10.96 12.83 5.26
N TRP A 41 -10.70 11.84 6.12
CA TRP A 41 -11.38 10.54 6.04
C TRP A 41 -12.90 10.66 6.15
N LYS A 42 -13.43 11.46 7.09
CA LYS A 42 -14.87 11.70 7.22
C LYS A 42 -15.51 12.24 5.95
N GLN A 43 -14.78 13.02 5.15
CA GLN A 43 -15.30 13.62 3.91
C GLN A 43 -15.42 12.59 2.78
N VAL A 44 -14.57 11.57 2.75
CA VAL A 44 -14.47 10.64 1.60
C VAL A 44 -14.95 9.22 1.90
N LYS A 45 -15.09 8.83 3.18
CA LYS A 45 -15.34 7.44 3.60
C LYS A 45 -16.58 6.79 3.01
N ASP A 46 -17.59 7.58 2.66
CA ASP A 46 -18.87 7.07 2.15
C ASP A 46 -18.86 6.94 0.61
N ASP A 47 -17.86 7.52 -0.07
CA ASP A 47 -17.71 7.53 -1.52
C ASP A 47 -16.63 6.56 -2.03
N ILE A 48 -15.91 5.90 -1.12
CA ILE A 48 -14.80 4.99 -1.44
C ILE A 48 -15.17 3.55 -1.11
N VAL A 49 -14.87 2.65 -2.05
CA VAL A 49 -14.96 1.20 -1.85
C VAL A 49 -13.60 0.58 -2.13
N ILE A 50 -13.16 -0.32 -1.25
CA ILE A 50 -11.95 -1.11 -1.43
C ILE A 50 -12.31 -2.43 -2.11
N ALA A 51 -11.56 -2.76 -3.16
CA ALA A 51 -11.63 -4.06 -3.83
C ALA A 51 -10.24 -4.71 -3.80
N TYR A 52 -10.15 -5.95 -3.30
CA TYR A 52 -8.96 -6.78 -3.41
C TYR A 52 -9.12 -7.71 -4.63
N PRO A 53 -8.31 -7.55 -5.69
CA PRO A 53 -8.28 -8.52 -6.78
C PRO A 53 -7.95 -9.92 -6.25
N THR A 54 -8.47 -10.94 -6.92
CA THR A 54 -8.16 -12.34 -6.60
C THR A 54 -7.53 -13.00 -7.83
N PRO A 55 -6.22 -13.30 -7.82
CA PRO A 55 -5.27 -13.03 -6.73
C PRO A 55 -4.86 -11.54 -6.64
N THR A 56 -4.35 -11.14 -5.48
CA THR A 56 -3.61 -9.88 -5.29
C THR A 56 -2.11 -10.15 -5.12
N VAL A 57 -1.30 -9.12 -4.90
CA VAL A 57 0.16 -9.22 -4.72
C VAL A 57 0.61 -8.45 -3.47
N TRP A 58 1.62 -8.95 -2.77
CA TRP A 58 2.27 -8.20 -1.70
C TRP A 58 3.30 -7.21 -2.26
N SER A 59 3.20 -5.94 -1.87
CA SER A 59 4.25 -4.96 -2.10
C SER A 59 5.29 -5.00 -0.99
N THR A 60 6.36 -5.77 -1.21
CA THR A 60 7.47 -5.87 -0.25
C THR A 60 8.38 -4.65 -0.33
N HIS A 61 8.45 -3.88 0.75
CA HIS A 61 9.38 -2.77 0.89
C HIS A 61 10.72 -3.29 1.43
N VAL A 62 11.75 -3.29 0.59
CA VAL A 62 13.07 -3.85 0.91
C VAL A 62 14.04 -2.74 1.31
N LEU A 63 14.73 -2.94 2.43
CA LEU A 63 15.86 -2.09 2.84
C LEU A 63 17.17 -2.88 2.79
N ILE A 64 18.13 -2.40 2.00
CA ILE A 64 19.47 -2.98 1.88
C ILE A 64 20.49 -2.00 2.52
N PRO A 65 21.05 -2.33 3.68
CA PRO A 65 22.00 -1.44 4.34
C PRO A 65 23.38 -1.51 3.65
N THR A 66 23.91 -0.37 3.22
CA THR A 66 25.23 -0.28 2.55
C THR A 66 26.36 0.18 3.49
N ASN A 67 26.04 0.49 4.76
CA ASN A 67 27.01 0.92 5.77
C ASN A 67 26.51 0.64 7.20
N ALA A 68 27.35 0.94 8.20
CA ALA A 68 27.04 0.72 9.61
C ALA A 68 25.81 1.49 10.13
N LYS A 69 25.55 2.71 9.62
CA LYS A 69 24.33 3.47 9.98
C LYS A 69 23.09 2.81 9.40
N GLY A 70 23.16 2.34 8.16
CA GLY A 70 22.10 1.56 7.52
C GLY A 70 21.79 0.26 8.26
N GLN A 71 22.82 -0.43 8.75
CA GLN A 71 22.63 -1.64 9.56
C GLN A 71 21.91 -1.34 10.88
N LYS A 72 22.24 -0.21 11.53
CA LYS A 72 21.51 0.25 12.73
C LYS A 72 20.04 0.54 12.42
N LEU A 73 19.75 1.17 11.28
CA LEU A 73 18.38 1.42 10.83
C LEU A 73 17.63 0.10 10.56
N LEU A 74 18.24 -0.84 9.84
CA LEU A 74 17.65 -2.17 9.62
C LEU A 74 17.31 -2.86 10.95
N ALA A 75 18.24 -2.84 11.90
CA ALA A 75 18.03 -3.44 13.22
C ALA A 75 16.88 -2.77 13.98
N LEU A 76 16.76 -1.44 13.90
CA LEU A 76 15.65 -0.68 14.48
C LEU A 76 14.32 -1.07 13.83
N LEU A 77 14.24 -1.05 12.49
CA LEU A 77 13.00 -1.36 11.77
C LEU A 77 12.50 -2.77 12.08
N LYS A 78 13.40 -3.74 12.31
CA LYS A 78 13.02 -5.12 12.66
C LYS A 78 12.52 -5.29 14.10
N LYS A 79 12.61 -4.28 14.97
CA LYS A 79 12.14 -4.40 16.35
C LYS A 79 10.62 -4.59 16.42
N PRO A 80 10.10 -5.43 17.32
CA PRO A 80 8.66 -5.62 17.51
C PRO A 80 7.90 -4.32 17.76
N GLU A 81 8.45 -3.40 18.55
CA GLU A 81 7.79 -2.10 18.81
C GLU A 81 7.67 -1.26 17.54
N THR A 82 8.68 -1.26 16.68
CA THR A 82 8.67 -0.51 15.41
C THR A 82 7.70 -1.13 14.42
N GLN A 83 7.67 -2.46 14.31
CA GLN A 83 6.69 -3.17 13.46
C GLN A 83 5.25 -2.95 13.96
N LYS A 84 5.04 -2.98 15.29
CA LYS A 84 3.76 -2.65 15.91
C LYS A 84 3.35 -1.22 15.60
N LEU A 85 4.25 -0.24 15.71
CA LEU A 85 3.98 1.15 15.39
C LEU A 85 3.62 1.32 13.90
N ALA A 86 4.38 0.69 13.00
CA ALA A 86 4.15 0.75 11.56
C ALA A 86 2.75 0.20 11.18
N TRP A 87 2.33 -0.89 11.83
CA TRP A 87 0.95 -1.36 11.72
C TRP A 87 -0.01 -0.34 12.36
N GLU A 88 0.11 -0.07 13.65
CA GLU A 88 -0.91 0.64 14.42
C GLU A 88 -1.09 2.12 14.05
N ARG A 89 -0.09 2.75 13.43
CA ARG A 89 -0.17 4.16 13.04
C ARG A 89 -0.29 4.35 11.55
N HIS A 90 0.16 3.40 10.74
CA HIS A 90 0.35 3.62 9.31
C HIS A 90 -0.13 2.47 8.41
N GLY A 91 -0.75 1.42 8.98
CA GLY A 91 -1.35 0.34 8.19
C GLY A 91 -0.37 -0.57 7.46
N PHE A 92 0.93 -0.51 7.76
CA PHE A 92 1.91 -1.41 7.15
C PHE A 92 1.83 -2.79 7.78
N ARG A 93 1.48 -3.80 6.97
CA ARG A 93 1.52 -5.20 7.41
C ARG A 93 2.97 -5.65 7.60
N SER A 94 3.26 -6.22 8.76
CA SER A 94 4.55 -6.85 9.06
C SER A 94 4.48 -8.36 8.80
N ALA A 95 5.64 -8.99 8.56
CA ALA A 95 5.74 -10.44 8.35
C ALA A 95 5.21 -11.26 9.54
N ASN A 96 5.22 -10.68 10.75
CA ASN A 96 4.73 -11.31 11.98
C ASN A 96 3.35 -10.75 12.37
N PHE A 97 2.41 -10.71 11.42
CA PHE A 97 1.03 -10.27 11.67
C PHE A 97 0.31 -11.12 12.74
N THR A 98 0.84 -12.30 13.08
CA THR A 98 0.43 -13.16 14.19
C THR A 98 0.65 -12.46 15.53
N GLY A 99 -0.25 -11.55 15.91
CA GLY A 99 -0.21 -10.79 17.16
C GLY A 99 -0.55 -9.30 17.03
N ALA A 100 -0.78 -8.80 15.82
CA ALA A 100 -1.24 -7.43 15.59
C ALA A 100 -2.74 -7.28 15.93
N SER A 101 -3.14 -6.08 16.38
CA SER A 101 -4.55 -5.72 16.56
C SER A 101 -5.29 -5.82 15.22
N SER A 102 -6.55 -6.26 15.24
CA SER A 102 -7.39 -6.42 14.02
C SER A 102 -7.42 -5.14 13.18
N ILE A 103 -7.49 -5.28 11.86
CA ILE A 103 -7.58 -4.17 10.90
C ILE A 103 -8.82 -3.29 11.13
N THR A 104 -9.86 -3.85 11.75
CA THR A 104 -11.09 -3.13 12.14
C THR A 104 -10.83 -1.88 12.98
N ARG A 105 -9.69 -1.81 13.68
CA ARG A 105 -9.25 -0.62 14.45
C ARG A 105 -9.17 0.66 13.63
N PHE A 106 -8.98 0.56 12.32
CA PHE A 106 -8.89 1.72 11.43
C PHE A 106 -10.26 2.26 11.03
N GLY A 107 -11.34 1.49 11.25
CA GLY A 107 -12.69 1.89 10.86
C GLY A 107 -12.86 2.05 9.35
N VAL A 108 -12.04 1.38 8.54
CA VAL A 108 -12.12 1.40 7.07
C VAL A 108 -12.90 0.19 6.57
N PRO A 109 -14.13 0.37 6.03
CA PRO A 109 -14.94 -0.72 5.53
C PRO A 109 -14.28 -1.47 4.37
N GLY A 110 -14.64 -2.74 4.20
CA GLY A 110 -14.16 -3.58 3.08
C GLY A 110 -12.75 -4.13 3.26
N THR A 111 -12.03 -3.75 4.32
CA THR A 111 -10.70 -4.30 4.63
C THR A 111 -10.77 -5.70 5.23
N LEU A 112 -9.72 -6.50 5.02
CA LEU A 112 -9.66 -7.90 5.42
C LEU A 112 -8.54 -8.12 6.45
N ASP A 113 -8.81 -8.81 7.56
CA ASP A 113 -7.76 -9.15 8.54
C ASP A 113 -6.67 -10.01 7.91
N GLN A 114 -7.04 -10.90 6.99
CA GLN A 114 -6.13 -11.83 6.29
C GLN A 114 -6.36 -11.78 4.78
N ILE A 115 -5.27 -11.75 4.02
CA ILE A 115 -5.28 -11.86 2.56
C ILE A 115 -4.75 -13.25 2.18
N THR A 116 -5.63 -14.12 1.71
CA THR A 116 -5.31 -15.55 1.47
C THR A 116 -4.98 -15.86 0.02
N ALA A 117 -5.47 -15.06 -0.93
CA ALA A 117 -5.25 -15.25 -2.36
C ALA A 117 -4.17 -14.30 -2.88
N VAL A 118 -2.91 -14.67 -2.69
CA VAL A 118 -1.75 -13.87 -3.12
C VAL A 118 -0.96 -14.63 -4.18
N ALA A 119 -0.63 -13.95 -5.27
CA ALA A 119 0.30 -14.43 -6.28
C ALA A 119 1.68 -13.79 -6.09
N GLU A 120 2.73 -14.54 -6.46
CA GLU A 120 4.08 -13.97 -6.59
C GLU A 120 4.15 -13.10 -7.85
N LEU A 121 4.92 -12.01 -7.77
CA LEU A 121 5.21 -11.21 -8.95
C LEU A 121 6.06 -12.03 -9.94
N PRO A 122 5.89 -11.81 -11.26
CA PRO A 122 6.77 -12.40 -12.26
C PRO A 122 8.25 -12.08 -11.97
N ARG A 123 9.14 -12.96 -12.42
CA ARG A 123 10.59 -12.72 -12.36
C ARG A 123 10.95 -11.42 -13.09
N ASN A 124 12.07 -10.82 -12.71
CA ASN A 124 12.50 -9.52 -13.25
C ASN A 124 12.59 -9.52 -14.79
N ASP A 125 13.15 -10.56 -15.39
CA ASP A 125 13.20 -10.75 -16.85
C ASP A 125 11.81 -10.70 -17.53
N ALA A 126 10.83 -11.39 -16.96
CA ALA A 126 9.45 -11.34 -17.42
C ALA A 126 8.82 -9.95 -17.21
N MET A 127 9.08 -9.31 -16.06
CA MET A 127 8.61 -7.95 -15.78
C MET A 127 9.18 -6.92 -16.77
N GLN A 128 10.48 -6.97 -17.06
CA GLN A 128 11.11 -6.08 -18.05
C GLN A 128 10.51 -6.31 -19.44
N SER A 129 10.30 -7.57 -19.83
CA SER A 129 9.68 -7.91 -21.11
C SER A 129 8.26 -7.32 -21.23
N LEU A 130 7.46 -7.40 -20.15
CA LEU A 130 6.13 -6.79 -20.10
C LEU A 130 6.19 -5.27 -20.21
N ILE A 131 7.10 -4.62 -19.47
CA ILE A 131 7.29 -3.16 -19.52
C ILE A 131 7.65 -2.71 -20.93
N GLU A 132 8.58 -3.41 -21.60
CA GLU A 132 8.97 -3.09 -22.97
C GLU A 132 7.79 -3.18 -23.96
N VAL A 133 6.97 -4.23 -23.84
CA VAL A 133 5.79 -4.41 -24.70
C VAL A 133 4.77 -3.29 -24.48
N LEU A 134 4.46 -2.97 -23.21
CA LEU A 134 3.48 -1.93 -22.87
C LEU A 134 3.95 -0.52 -23.25
N THR A 135 5.25 -0.25 -23.13
CA THR A 135 5.85 1.04 -23.50
C THR A 135 5.86 1.25 -25.01
N LYS A 136 6.05 0.18 -25.80
CA LYS A 136 5.98 0.26 -27.27
C LYS A 136 4.54 0.40 -27.76
N GLY A 137 3.59 -0.28 -27.12
CA GLY A 137 2.17 -0.21 -27.49
C GLY A 137 1.47 1.12 -27.16
N THR A 138 2.06 1.97 -26.33
CA THR A 138 1.53 3.29 -25.95
C THR A 138 2.05 4.44 -26.82
N GLN A 139 2.91 4.15 -27.81
CA GLN A 139 3.41 5.14 -28.80
C GLN A 139 2.67 5.10 -30.15
N GLN A 140 1.55 4.38 -30.25
CA GLN A 140 0.61 4.41 -31.38
C GLN A 140 -0.68 5.09 -30.94
#